data_AF-A0A975C4K8-F1
#
_entry.id   AF-A0A975C4K8-F1
#
_cell.length_a   1.000
_cell.length_b   1.000
_cell.length_c   1.000
_cell.angle_alpha   90.00
_cell.angle_beta   90.00
_cell.angle_gamma   90.00
#
_symmetry.space_group_name_H-M   'P 1'
#
loop_
_entity.id
_entity.type
_entity.pdbx_description
1 polymer ?
#
loop_
_entity_poly.entity_id
_entity_poly.type
_entity_poly.pdbx_seq_one_letter_code
_entity_poly.pdbx_strand_id
1 'polypeptide(L)'
;MEKIVVEPPDAGWAVRTDAIASTMVFRSGSAAEEAARGLAIRLARAGEPVKLHLKLRNSAAEARFVRLPPLEPGATPNLVTIPDVRTPEHEGVQATRRAQSGRSRASVE
;
A
#
# COMPACT_ATOMS: atom_id res chain seq x y z
N MET A 1 18.82 -0.79 -3.14
CA MET A 1 17.63 -1.65 -2.97
C MET A 1 17.94 -3.00 -3.58
N GLU A 2 18.33 -3.92 -2.71
CA GLU A 2 18.73 -5.29 -3.08
C GLU A 2 17.56 -6.10 -3.65
N LYS A 3 17.82 -6.99 -4.60
CA LYS A 3 16.81 -7.84 -5.22
C LYS A 3 17.11 -9.32 -4.98
N ILE A 4 16.16 -10.01 -4.33
CA ILE A 4 16.17 -11.45 -4.18
C ILE A 4 15.15 -12.06 -5.16
N VAL A 5 15.59 -13.04 -5.94
CA VAL A 5 14.75 -13.76 -6.90
C VAL A 5 14.66 -15.22 -6.50
N VAL A 6 13.44 -15.70 -6.32
CA VAL A 6 13.12 -17.13 -6.23
C VAL A 6 12.59 -17.57 -7.57
N GLU A 7 13.23 -18.55 -8.19
CA GLU A 7 12.80 -19.10 -9.47
C GLU A 7 12.94 -20.62 -9.52
N PRO A 8 12.05 -21.32 -10.24
CA PRO A 8 12.12 -22.77 -10.43
C PRO A 8 12.84 -23.08 -11.75
N PRO A 9 14.13 -23.44 -11.74
CA PRO A 9 14.76 -24.06 -12.90
C PRO A 9 14.15 -25.44 -13.19
N ASP A 10 14.54 -26.05 -14.31
CA ASP A 10 14.03 -27.34 -14.80
C ASP A 10 13.89 -28.38 -13.67
N ALA A 11 14.89 -28.47 -12.79
CA ALA A 11 14.85 -29.25 -11.56
C ALA A 11 15.11 -28.39 -10.30
N GLY A 12 14.21 -28.45 -9.33
CA GLY A 12 14.36 -27.78 -8.04
C GLY A 12 13.97 -26.29 -8.04
N TRP A 13 14.55 -25.55 -7.11
CA TRP A 13 14.27 -24.12 -6.87
C TRP A 13 15.55 -23.38 -6.56
N ALA A 14 15.72 -22.20 -7.14
CA ALA A 14 16.89 -21.36 -6.97
C ALA A 14 16.51 -20.06 -6.27
N VAL A 15 17.37 -19.62 -5.35
CA VAL A 15 17.34 -18.28 -4.76
C VAL A 15 18.61 -17.55 -5.17
N ARG A 16 18.45 -16.37 -5.75
CA ARG A 16 19.52 -15.52 -6.27
C ARG A 16 19.39 -14.12 -5.69
N THR A 17 20.52 -13.46 -5.49
CA THR A 17 20.59 -12.08 -4.98
C THR A 17 21.82 -11.42 -5.59
N ASP A 18 21.78 -10.11 -5.83
CA ASP A 18 22.89 -9.37 -6.45
C ASP A 18 24.08 -9.24 -5.47
N ALA A 19 23.81 -9.23 -4.17
CA ALA A 19 24.80 -9.16 -3.10
C ALA A 19 25.67 -10.42 -2.93
N ILE A 20 25.24 -11.58 -3.45
CA ILE A 20 25.94 -12.86 -3.29
C ILE A 20 26.01 -13.54 -4.65
N ALA A 21 27.22 -13.67 -5.20
CA ALA A 21 27.47 -14.30 -6.49
C ALA A 21 27.12 -15.81 -6.54
N SER A 22 26.81 -16.42 -5.40
CA SER A 22 26.43 -17.84 -5.29
C SER A 22 24.91 -18.03 -5.37
N THR A 23 24.49 -19.02 -6.15
CA THR A 23 23.08 -19.44 -6.22
C THR A 23 22.79 -20.47 -5.15
N MET A 24 21.74 -20.27 -4.37
CA MET A 24 21.27 -21.26 -3.41
C MET A 24 20.20 -22.14 -4.05
N VAL A 25 20.34 -23.47 -3.95
CA VAL A 25 19.45 -24.44 -4.59
C VAL A 25 18.70 -25.24 -3.53
N PHE A 26 17.40 -25.39 -3.72
CA PHE A 26 16.46 -26.05 -2.81
C PHE A 26 15.65 -27.11 -3.55
N ARG A 27 15.23 -28.15 -2.81
CA ARG A 27 14.40 -29.25 -3.35
C ARG A 27 12.94 -28.84 -3.57
N SER A 28 12.42 -27.89 -2.79
CA SER A 28 11.03 -27.42 -2.87
C SER A 28 10.94 -25.89 -2.91
N GLY A 29 9.84 -25.39 -3.46
CA GLY A 29 9.58 -23.96 -3.57
C GLY A 29 9.29 -23.32 -2.22
N SER A 30 8.64 -24.06 -1.32
CA SER A 30 8.43 -23.63 0.06
C SER A 30 9.74 -23.36 0.78
N ALA A 31 10.74 -24.26 0.65
CA ALA A 31 12.05 -24.07 1.27
C ALA A 31 12.80 -22.89 0.65
N ALA A 32 12.73 -22.71 -0.67
CA ALA A 32 13.33 -21.56 -1.34
C ALA A 32 12.69 -20.23 -0.92
N GLU A 33 11.36 -20.19 -0.82
CA GLU A 33 10.60 -19.03 -0.34
C GLU A 33 10.96 -18.68 1.11
N GLU A 34 10.99 -19.67 2.00
CA GLU A 34 11.33 -19.45 3.41
C GLU A 34 12.75 -18.90 3.57
N ALA A 35 13.71 -19.49 2.84
CA ALA A 35 15.09 -19.01 2.83
C ALA A 35 15.19 -17.58 2.29
N ALA A 36 14.50 -17.27 1.18
CA ALA A 36 14.50 -15.95 0.58
C ALA A 36 13.83 -14.90 1.49
N ARG A 37 12.74 -15.25 2.18
CA ARG A 37 12.08 -14.41 3.18
C ARG A 37 13.00 -14.15 4.36
N GLY A 38 13.66 -15.18 4.88
CA GLY A 38 14.64 -15.05 5.96
C GLY A 38 15.80 -14.12 5.58
N LEU A 39 16.33 -14.27 4.36
CA LEU A 39 17.38 -13.40 3.84
C LEU A 39 16.90 -11.95 3.69
N ALA A 40 15.71 -11.73 3.13
CA ALA A 40 15.12 -10.39 3.00
C ALA A 40 14.97 -9.69 4.36
N ILE A 41 14.55 -10.42 5.39
CA ILE A 41 14.42 -9.88 6.76
C ILE A 41 15.79 -9.51 7.32
N ARG A 42 16.80 -10.34 7.13
CA ARG A 42 18.17 -10.08 7.63
C ARG A 42 18.78 -8.85 6.97
N LEU A 43 18.64 -8.72 5.66
CA LEU A 43 19.14 -7.57 4.90
C LEU A 43 18.38 -6.28 5.25
N ALA A 44 17.05 -6.34 5.37
CA ALA A 44 16.25 -5.20 5.83
C ALA A 44 16.67 -4.74 7.24
N ARG A 45 16.91 -5.67 8.17
CA ARG A 45 17.43 -5.34 9.51
C ARG A 45 18.82 -4.71 9.49
N ALA A 46 19.62 -4.97 8.46
CA ALA A 46 20.92 -4.34 8.26
C ALA A 46 20.82 -2.95 7.62
N GLY A 47 19.60 -2.44 7.36
CA GLY A 47 19.37 -1.12 6.79
C GLY A 47 19.16 -1.11 5.28
N GLU A 48 19.21 -2.26 4.59
CA GLU A 48 19.05 -2.32 3.14
C GLU A 48 17.61 -2.70 2.76
N PRO A 49 16.85 -1.83 2.06
CA PRO A 49 15.55 -2.19 1.52
C PRO A 49 15.68 -3.33 0.50
N VAL A 50 14.81 -4.33 0.58
CA VAL A 50 14.86 -5.52 -0.27
C VAL A 50 13.59 -5.67 -1.09
N LYS A 51 13.73 -6.02 -2.37
CA LYS A 51 12.67 -6.53 -3.23
C LYS A 51 12.79 -8.04 -3.34
N LEU A 52 11.74 -8.76 -2.96
CA LEU A 52 11.64 -10.20 -3.13
C LEU A 52 10.70 -10.51 -4.30
N HIS A 53 11.20 -11.19 -5.32
CA HIS A 53 10.43 -11.66 -6.47
C HIS A 53 10.31 -13.18 -6.42
N LEU A 54 9.09 -13.70 -6.36
CA LEU A 54 8.81 -15.14 -6.43
C LEU A 54 8.17 -15.47 -7.76
N LYS A 55 8.86 -16.28 -8.57
CA LYS A 55 8.32 -16.84 -9.80
C LYS A 55 7.79 -18.25 -9.52
N LEU A 56 6.56 -18.54 -9.95
CA LEU A 56 6.02 -19.90 -9.89
C LEU A 56 6.44 -20.72 -11.11
N ARG A 57 6.41 -22.05 -10.99
CA ARG A 57 6.89 -22.99 -12.02
C ARG A 57 6.11 -22.95 -13.32
N ASN A 58 4.83 -22.61 -13.25
CA ASN A 58 3.99 -22.43 -14.42
C ASN A 58 4.06 -21.01 -15.00
N SER A 59 4.89 -20.13 -14.42
CA SER A 59 5.03 -18.70 -14.77
C SER A 59 3.72 -17.91 -14.84
N ALA A 60 2.59 -18.49 -14.40
CA ALA A 60 1.27 -17.91 -14.51
C ALA A 60 1.04 -16.79 -13.49
N ALA A 61 1.79 -16.83 -12.39
CA ALA A 61 1.79 -15.78 -11.39
C ALA A 61 3.20 -15.54 -10.84
N GLU A 62 3.48 -14.27 -10.60
CA GLU A 62 4.63 -13.80 -9.84
C GLU A 62 4.13 -13.03 -8.63
N ALA A 63 4.77 -13.23 -7.48
CA ALA A 63 4.53 -12.41 -6.29
C ALA A 63 5.74 -11.50 -6.06
N ARG A 64 5.47 -10.23 -5.76
CA ARG A 64 6.52 -9.24 -5.50
C ARG A 64 6.27 -8.59 -4.16
N PHE A 65 7.26 -8.66 -3.28
CA PHE A 65 7.21 -8.08 -1.95
C PHE A 65 8.33 -7.07 -1.77
N VAL A 66 8.05 -6.03 -0.99
CA VAL A 66 9.06 -5.09 -0.53
C VAL A 66 9.23 -5.27 0.97
N ARG A 67 10.49 -5.40 1.40
CA ARG A 67 10.87 -5.34 2.81
C ARG A 67 11.71 -4.11 3.07
N LEU A 68 11.12 -3.20 3.84
CA LEU A 68 11.76 -1.98 4.26
C LEU A 68 12.55 -2.25 5.54
N PRO A 69 13.66 -1.53 5.76
CA PRO A 69 14.31 -1.52 7.04
C PRO A 69 13.33 -1.13 8.16
N PRO A 70 13.56 -1.64 9.39
CA PRO A 70 12.78 -1.16 10.53
C PRO A 70 12.96 0.35 10.66
N LEU A 71 11.88 1.05 10.99
CA LEU A 71 11.97 2.46 11.38
C LEU A 71 12.78 2.55 12.67
N GLU A 72 13.70 3.51 12.73
CA GLU A 72 14.44 3.80 13.96
C GLU A 72 13.46 4.03 15.11
N PRO A 73 13.67 3.45 16.31
CA PRO A 73 12.84 3.71 17.46
C PRO A 73 12.80 5.22 17.77
N GLY A 74 11.62 5.82 17.73
CA GLY A 74 11.45 7.26 17.94
C GLY A 74 11.50 8.12 16.67
N ALA A 75 11.69 7.52 15.49
CA ALA A 75 11.42 8.21 14.24
C ALA A 75 9.92 8.52 14.13
N THR A 76 9.56 9.79 14.23
CA THR A 76 8.19 10.22 13.92
C THR A 76 8.00 10.12 12.41
N PRO A 77 7.04 9.32 11.91
CA PRO A 77 6.73 9.34 10.48
C PRO A 77 6.37 10.77 10.10
N ASN A 78 6.88 11.24 8.95
CA ASN A 78 6.54 12.56 8.46
C ASN A 78 5.08 12.53 7.97
N LEU A 79 4.15 12.77 8.89
CA LEU A 79 2.72 12.77 8.62
C LEU A 79 2.39 14.05 7.86
N VAL A 80 2.08 13.92 6.57
CA VAL A 80 1.53 15.04 5.79
C VAL A 80 0.05 15.13 6.11
N THR A 81 -0.35 16.13 6.89
CA THR A 81 -1.77 16.47 7.08
C THR A 81 -2.29 17.07 5.79
N ILE A 82 -3.17 16.36 5.09
CA ILE A 82 -3.93 16.93 3.98
C ILE A 82 -5.00 17.82 4.61
N PRO A 83 -5.07 19.12 4.29
CA PRO A 83 -6.11 19.98 4.84
C PRO A 83 -7.48 19.42 4.44
N ASP A 84 -8.36 19.28 5.44
CA ASP A 84 -9.75 18.92 5.23
C ASP A 84 -10.42 19.98 4.36
N VAL A 85 -10.65 19.66 3.08
CA VAL A 85 -11.43 20.51 2.19
C VAL A 85 -12.88 20.35 2.63
N ARG A 86 -13.33 21.23 3.53
CA ARG A 86 -14.76 21.38 3.79
C ARG A 86 -15.46 21.69 2.46
N THR A 87 -16.35 20.80 2.05
CA THR A 87 -17.30 21.07 0.97
C THR A 87 -18.06 22.35 1.33
N PRO A 88 -18.15 23.36 0.44
CA PRO A 88 -18.93 24.55 0.76
C PRO A 88 -20.38 24.14 1.00
N GLU A 89 -20.84 24.45 2.21
CA GLU A 89 -22.25 24.39 2.62
C GLU A 89 -23.06 25.14 1.55
N HIS A 90 -24.07 24.49 0.96
CA HIS A 90 -25.00 25.14 0.03
C HIS A 90 -25.86 26.14 0.80
N GLU A 91 -25.35 27.35 1.01
CA GLU A 91 -26.11 28.48 1.51
C GLU A 91 -26.90 29.10 0.36
N GLY A 92 -28.23 28.96 0.39
CA GLY A 92 -29.13 29.80 -0.40
C GLY A 92 -30.17 29.07 -1.26
N VAL A 93 -31.23 28.56 -0.63
CA VAL A 93 -32.56 28.58 -1.27
C VAL A 93 -33.50 29.34 -0.35
N GLN A 94 -33.56 30.66 -0.56
CA GLN A 94 -34.61 31.51 -0.02
C GLN A 94 -35.96 31.05 -0.59
N ALA A 95 -36.71 30.29 0.21
CA ALA A 95 -38.08 29.95 -0.08
C ALA A 95 -38.94 31.22 0.02
N THR A 96 -39.16 31.89 -1.11
CA THR A 96 -40.15 32.97 -1.25
C THR A 96 -41.55 32.39 -1.03
N ARG A 97 -42.02 32.36 0.22
CA ARG A 97 -43.44 32.14 0.51
C ARG A 97 -44.21 33.38 0.09
N ARG A 98 -44.85 33.27 -1.07
CA ARG A 98 -45.86 34.17 -1.60
C ARG A 98 -46.99 34.31 -0.57
N ALA A 99 -47.04 35.45 0.12
CA ALA A 99 -48.16 35.80 0.98
C ALA A 99 -49.42 35.98 0.11
N GLN A 100 -50.38 35.09 0.31
CA GLN A 100 -51.66 35.10 -0.39
C GLN A 100 -52.53 36.19 0.23
N SER A 101 -52.74 37.23 -0.56
CA SER A 101 -53.73 38.29 -0.39
C SER A 101 -55.10 37.71 -0.03
N GLY A 102 -55.67 38.15 1.09
CA GLY A 102 -56.96 37.69 1.60
C GLY A 102 -57.57 38.67 2.60
N ARG A 103 -58.25 39.70 2.06
CA ARG A 103 -59.33 40.49 2.66
C ARG A 103 -59.09 41.13 4.04
N SER A 104 -58.83 42.44 4.01
CA SER A 104 -59.29 43.36 5.05
C SER A 104 -60.38 44.24 4.46
N ARG A 105 -61.57 44.29 5.07
CA ARG A 105 -62.53 45.36 4.87
C ARG A 105 -63.14 45.70 6.23
N ALA A 106 -62.71 46.84 6.75
CA ALA A 106 -63.19 47.45 7.97
C ALA A 106 -64.62 47.97 7.81
N SER A 107 -65.38 47.89 8.91
CA SER A 107 -66.53 48.74 9.20
C SER A 107 -66.36 49.24 10.63
N VAL A 108 -66.07 50.53 10.79
CA VAL A 108 -66.53 51.40 11.89
C VAL A 108 -66.53 52.83 11.32
N GLU A 109 -67.68 53.29 10.86
CA GLU A 109 -68.47 54.37 11.47
C GLU A 109 -69.94 54.17 11.06
#